data_AF-A0A1N7P0T5-F1
#
_entry.id   AF-A0A1N7P0T5-F1
#
_cell.length_a   1.000
_cell.length_b   1.000
_cell.length_c   1.000
_cell.angle_alpha   90.00
_cell.angle_beta   90.00
_cell.angle_gamma   90.00
#
_symmetry.space_group_name_H-M   'P 1'
#
loop_
_entity.id
_entity.type
_entity.pdbx_description
1 polymer ?
#
loop_
_entity_poly.entity_id
_entity_poly.type
_entity_poly.pdbx_seq_one_letter_code
_entity_poly.pdbx_strand_id
1 'polypeptide(L)'
;MVARNPTRTDFLERFQKLIDGYNNGSQNIEAFFNALMRLAEELSEEEQKAIREGLNEEEKALFDILTKPEPELTEKEIEQVKAVARSLLQTLKDEKLVLDWTKKEQARGAVRQVIEVMLDQGLPDAYDEETFYRKCDGLYRHVFDAYQGGPQGIYEAA
;
A
#
# COMPACT_ATOMS: atom_id res chain seq x y z
N MET A 1 6.83 -22.55 -6.72
CA MET A 1 5.61 -22.92 -5.96
C MET A 1 5.67 -22.13 -4.67
N VAL A 2 4.95 -21.01 -4.61
CA VAL A 2 4.94 -20.10 -3.45
C VAL A 2 4.43 -20.89 -2.25
N ALA A 3 5.22 -20.92 -1.18
CA ALA A 3 4.83 -21.56 0.07
C ALA A 3 3.52 -20.92 0.54
N ARG A 4 2.44 -21.70 0.60
CA ARG A 4 1.21 -21.30 1.29
C ARG A 4 1.62 -20.95 2.71
N ASN A 5 1.60 -19.66 3.06
CA ASN A 5 1.94 -19.20 4.39
C ASN A 5 0.94 -19.84 5.37
N PRO A 6 1.34 -20.82 6.20
CA PRO A 6 0.40 -21.65 6.97
C PRO A 6 -0.45 -20.81 7.94
N THR A 7 0.14 -19.73 8.46
CA THR A 7 -0.50 -18.74 9.33
C THR A 7 -1.68 -18.04 8.66
N ARG A 8 -1.60 -17.72 7.37
CA ARG A 8 -2.69 -17.06 6.63
C ARG A 8 -3.90 -17.98 6.42
N THR A 9 -3.64 -19.28 6.29
CA THR A 9 -4.70 -20.28 6.16
C THR A 9 -5.40 -20.53 7.50
N ASP A 10 -4.62 -20.64 8.60
CA ASP A 10 -5.16 -20.76 9.96
C ASP A 10 -6.00 -19.54 10.36
N PHE A 11 -5.55 -18.33 9.99
CA PHE A 11 -6.31 -17.09 10.24
C PHE A 11 -7.67 -17.09 9.54
N LEU A 12 -7.72 -17.42 8.25
CA LEU A 12 -8.97 -17.48 7.48
C LEU A 12 -9.94 -18.54 8.03
N GLU A 13 -9.43 -19.70 8.43
CA GLU A 13 -10.25 -20.74 9.06
C GLU A 13 -10.83 -20.28 10.40
N ARG A 14 -10.04 -19.59 11.22
CA ARG A 14 -10.51 -19.02 12.50
C ARG A 14 -11.51 -17.89 12.31
N PHE A 15 -11.29 -17.01 11.33
CA PHE A 15 -12.22 -15.94 10.99
C PHE A 15 -13.56 -16.48 10.50
N GLN A 16 -13.54 -17.48 9.62
CA GLN A 16 -14.76 -18.13 9.13
C GLN A 16 -15.56 -18.77 10.27
N LYS A 17 -14.88 -19.42 11.23
CA LYS A 17 -15.54 -19.99 12.42
C LYS A 17 -16.24 -18.93 13.28
N LEU A 18 -15.70 -17.72 13.39
CA LEU A 18 -16.35 -16.62 14.11
C LEU A 18 -17.61 -16.14 13.38
N ILE A 19 -17.53 -15.98 12.05
CA ILE A 19 -18.69 -15.60 11.22
C ILE A 19 -19.80 -16.65 11.35
N ASP A 20 -19.44 -17.93 11.26
CA ASP A 20 -20.41 -19.02 11.37
C ASP A 20 -21.03 -19.07 12.77
N GLY A 21 -20.25 -18.80 13.82
CA GLY A 21 -20.71 -18.74 15.21
C GLY A 21 -21.66 -17.57 15.50
N TYR A 22 -21.49 -16.43 14.82
CA TYR A 22 -22.45 -15.34 14.89
C TYR A 22 -23.73 -15.64 14.08
N ASN A 23 -23.56 -16.10 12.84
CA ASN A 23 -24.68 -16.37 11.92
C ASN A 23 -25.61 -17.49 12.40
N ASN A 24 -25.08 -18.47 13.14
CA ASN A 24 -25.88 -19.54 13.73
C ASN A 24 -26.49 -19.18 15.12
N GLY A 25 -26.25 -17.96 15.62
CA GLY A 25 -26.77 -17.46 16.89
C GLY A 25 -26.10 -18.04 18.13
N SER A 26 -25.00 -18.79 17.99
CA SER A 26 -24.24 -19.36 19.12
C SER A 26 -23.40 -18.32 19.88
N GLN A 27 -23.17 -17.15 19.27
CA GLN A 27 -22.48 -16.02 19.89
C GLN A 27 -23.36 -14.78 19.80
N ASN A 28 -23.44 -14.03 20.91
CA ASN A 28 -24.03 -12.69 20.87
C ASN A 28 -23.04 -11.69 20.24
N ILE A 29 -23.55 -10.52 19.88
CA ILE A 29 -22.76 -9.49 19.16
C ILE A 29 -21.53 -9.02 19.95
N GLU A 30 -21.61 -8.94 21.28
CA GLU A 30 -20.47 -8.59 22.14
C GLU A 30 -19.39 -9.68 22.17
N ALA A 31 -19.78 -10.95 22.24
CA ALA A 31 -18.86 -12.09 22.25
C ALA A 31 -18.16 -12.24 20.88
N PHE A 32 -18.91 -12.05 19.80
CA PHE A 32 -18.36 -12.01 18.44
C PHE A 32 -17.34 -10.88 18.29
N PHE A 33 -17.69 -9.66 18.72
CA PHE A 33 -16.80 -8.51 18.64
C PHE A 33 -15.52 -8.70 19.44
N ASN A 34 -15.60 -9.21 20.68
CA ASN A 34 -14.43 -9.50 21.50
C ASN A 34 -13.53 -10.58 20.91
N ALA A 35 -14.10 -11.61 20.28
CA ALA A 35 -13.32 -12.65 19.62
C ALA A 35 -12.63 -12.14 18.34
N LEU A 36 -13.28 -11.21 17.64
CA LEU A 36 -12.72 -10.54 16.47
C LEU A 36 -11.52 -9.66 16.85
N MET A 37 -11.62 -8.92 17.96
CA MET A 37 -10.50 -8.13 18.50
C MET A 37 -9.31 -9.00 18.89
N ARG A 38 -9.54 -10.13 19.59
CA ARG A 38 -8.46 -11.07 19.95
C ARG A 38 -7.79 -11.70 18.73
N LEU A 39 -8.56 -12.05 17.70
CA LEU A 39 -8.01 -12.59 16.46
C LEU A 39 -7.16 -11.54 15.73
N ALA A 40 -7.54 -10.25 15.79
CA ALA A 40 -6.75 -9.16 15.27
C ALA A 40 -5.47 -8.92 16.10
N GLU A 41 -5.52 -9.11 17.43
CA GLU A 41 -4.35 -9.03 18.33
C GLU A 41 -3.30 -10.15 18.08
N GLU A 42 -3.70 -11.26 17.47
CA GLU A 42 -2.80 -12.37 17.10
C GLU A 42 -2.04 -12.16 15.77
N LEU A 43 -2.40 -11.15 14.98
CA LEU A 43 -1.65 -10.77 13.77
C LEU A 43 -0.31 -10.10 14.14
N SER A 44 0.71 -10.22 13.29
CA SER A 44 2.00 -9.55 13.51
C SER A 44 1.81 -8.02 13.61
N GLU A 45 2.71 -7.32 14.30
CA GLU A 45 2.64 -5.85 14.41
C GLU A 45 2.58 -5.17 13.03
N GLU A 46 3.23 -5.76 12.02
CA GLU A 46 3.19 -5.29 10.62
C GLU A 46 1.81 -5.51 9.98
N GLU A 47 1.17 -6.66 10.17
CA GLU A 47 -0.17 -6.95 9.65
C GLU A 47 -1.26 -6.14 10.37
N GLN A 48 -1.16 -5.96 11.69
CA GLN A 48 -2.06 -5.10 12.45
C GLN A 48 -1.92 -3.62 12.08
N LYS A 49 -0.71 -3.21 11.71
CA LYS A 49 -0.42 -1.86 11.22
C LYS A 49 -0.94 -1.68 9.80
N ALA A 50 -0.78 -2.66 8.91
CA ALA A 50 -1.36 -2.64 7.56
C ALA A 50 -2.90 -2.59 7.58
N ILE A 51 -3.55 -3.32 8.49
CA ILE A 51 -5.02 -3.26 8.68
C ILE A 51 -5.46 -1.91 9.25
N ARG A 52 -4.72 -1.33 10.20
CA ARG A 52 -5.01 0.01 10.75
C ARG A 52 -4.73 1.14 9.76
N GLU A 53 -3.72 0.99 8.91
CA GLU A 53 -3.30 2.02 7.95
C GLU A 53 -4.05 1.91 6.62
N GLY A 54 -4.64 0.75 6.32
CA GLY A 54 -5.42 0.49 5.11
C GLY A 54 -4.55 0.37 3.86
N LEU A 55 -3.23 0.19 4.00
CA LEU A 55 -2.26 0.11 2.91
C LEU A 55 -1.57 -1.25 2.93
N ASN A 56 -1.37 -1.83 1.74
CA ASN A 56 -0.43 -2.95 1.58
C ASN A 56 1.03 -2.46 1.58
N GLU A 57 1.99 -3.38 1.60
CA GLU A 57 3.42 -3.05 1.71
C GLU A 57 3.95 -2.16 0.56
N GLU A 58 3.43 -2.36 -0.66
CA GLU A 58 3.78 -1.51 -1.81
C GLU A 58 3.27 -0.07 -1.60
N GLU A 59 1.98 0.05 -1.25
CA GLU A 59 1.32 1.34 -1.03
C GLU A 59 1.95 2.10 0.14
N LYS A 60 2.33 1.39 1.21
CA LYS A 60 3.00 1.94 2.38
C LYS A 60 4.39 2.46 2.06
N ALA A 61 5.16 1.76 1.21
CA ALA A 61 6.47 2.24 0.79
C ALA A 61 6.35 3.57 0.03
N LEU A 62 5.38 3.69 -0.88
CA LEU A 62 5.12 4.95 -1.59
C LEU A 62 4.65 6.04 -0.61
N PHE A 63 3.72 5.72 0.29
CA PHE A 63 3.23 6.65 1.31
C PHE A 63 4.36 7.18 2.21
N ASP A 64 5.25 6.30 2.66
CA ASP A 64 6.39 6.67 3.49
C ASP A 64 7.36 7.61 2.75
N ILE A 65 7.64 7.36 1.48
CA ILE A 65 8.44 8.29 0.66
C ILE A 65 7.77 9.66 0.59
N LEU A 66 6.46 9.69 0.36
CA LEU A 66 5.68 10.92 0.24
C LEU A 66 5.58 11.70 1.56
N THR A 67 5.71 11.05 2.72
CA THR A 67 5.49 11.69 4.03
C THR A 67 6.76 11.88 4.86
N LYS A 68 7.87 11.21 4.52
CA LYS A 68 9.10 11.24 5.33
C LYS A 68 10.34 11.71 4.56
N PRO A 69 11.15 12.62 5.13
CA PRO A 69 10.72 13.67 6.05
C PRO A 69 9.83 14.70 5.32
N GLU A 70 8.98 15.41 6.09
CA GLU A 70 8.07 16.52 5.69
C GLU A 70 6.91 16.13 4.74
N PRO A 71 5.74 16.80 4.85
CA PRO A 71 5.31 17.88 5.78
C PRO A 71 4.55 17.38 7.03
N GLU A 72 4.23 18.27 7.98
CA GLU A 72 3.16 17.99 8.95
C GLU A 72 1.82 17.97 8.21
N LEU A 73 1.12 16.84 8.27
CA LEU A 73 -0.15 16.64 7.57
C LEU A 73 -1.28 16.50 8.60
N THR A 74 -2.42 17.12 8.29
CA THR A 74 -3.68 16.84 8.98
C THR A 74 -4.16 15.42 8.65
N GLU A 75 -5.06 14.87 9.47
CA GLU A 75 -5.67 13.55 9.19
C GLU A 75 -6.31 13.47 7.80
N LYS A 76 -6.93 14.57 7.34
CA LYS A 76 -7.54 14.65 6.02
C LYS A 76 -6.49 14.60 4.90
N GLU A 77 -5.38 15.31 5.08
CA GLU A 77 -4.27 15.32 4.11
C GLU A 77 -3.54 13.98 4.08
N ILE A 78 -3.42 13.30 5.22
CA ILE A 78 -2.90 11.93 5.29
C ILE A 78 -3.75 10.99 4.43
N GLU A 79 -5.08 11.00 4.59
CA GLU A 79 -5.98 10.18 3.77
C GLU A 79 -5.91 10.53 2.28
N GLN A 80 -5.72 11.82 1.95
CA GLN A 80 -5.47 12.26 0.58
C GLN A 80 -4.17 11.66 0.02
N VAL A 81 -3.06 11.74 0.75
CA VAL A 81 -1.77 11.17 0.32
C VAL A 81 -1.84 9.66 0.17
N LYS A 82 -2.58 8.96 1.05
CA LYS A 82 -2.85 7.51 0.90
C LYS A 82 -3.59 7.20 -0.41
N ALA A 83 -4.64 7.96 -0.73
CA ALA A 83 -5.40 7.77 -1.95
C ALA A 83 -4.56 8.01 -3.21
N VAL A 84 -3.67 9.01 -3.17
CA VAL A 84 -2.70 9.28 -4.24
C VAL A 84 -1.72 8.14 -4.40
N ALA A 85 -1.12 7.66 -3.31
CA ALA A 85 -0.16 6.56 -3.34
C ALA A 85 -0.76 5.30 -3.97
N ARG A 86 -1.99 4.93 -3.56
CA ARG A 86 -2.74 3.81 -4.14
C ARG A 86 -3.02 3.99 -5.62
N SER A 87 -3.56 5.14 -5.99
CA SER A 87 -3.98 5.40 -7.38
C SER A 87 -2.77 5.42 -8.31
N LEU A 88 -1.68 6.05 -7.89
CA LEU A 88 -0.43 6.09 -8.62
C LEU A 88 0.17 4.69 -8.82
N LEU A 89 0.24 3.89 -7.76
CA LEU A 89 0.74 2.52 -7.85
C LEU A 89 -0.07 1.69 -8.86
N GLN A 90 -1.39 1.79 -8.79
CA GLN A 90 -2.30 1.09 -9.70
C GLN A 90 -2.03 1.52 -11.16
N THR A 91 -2.00 2.83 -11.44
CA THR A 91 -1.74 3.35 -12.79
C THR A 91 -0.37 2.92 -13.32
N LEU A 92 0.67 2.94 -12.47
CA LEU A 92 2.01 2.50 -12.86
C LEU A 92 2.01 1.01 -13.23
N LYS A 93 1.41 0.16 -12.41
CA LYS A 93 1.36 -1.30 -12.64
C LYS A 93 0.53 -1.66 -13.88
N ASP A 94 -0.59 -0.98 -14.10
CA ASP A 94 -1.47 -1.27 -15.23
C ASP A 94 -0.91 -0.79 -16.57
N GLU A 95 -0.22 0.36 -16.58
CA GLU A 95 0.11 1.03 -17.84
C GLU A 95 1.60 1.13 -18.15
N LYS A 96 2.47 1.23 -17.13
CA LYS A 96 3.86 1.69 -17.34
C LYS A 96 4.91 0.65 -16.97
N LEU A 97 4.70 -0.13 -15.92
CA LEU A 97 5.65 -1.10 -15.39
C LEU A 97 5.63 -2.44 -16.14
N VAL A 98 5.70 -2.35 -17.48
CA VAL A 98 5.82 -3.52 -18.36
C VAL A 98 7.23 -4.13 -18.28
N LEU A 99 7.39 -5.36 -18.73
CA LEU A 99 8.68 -6.06 -18.71
C LEU A 99 9.77 -5.24 -19.40
N ASP A 100 10.94 -5.12 -18.75
CA ASP A 100 12.10 -4.35 -19.23
C ASP A 100 11.84 -2.85 -19.51
N TRP A 101 10.81 -2.24 -18.92
CA TRP A 101 10.52 -0.80 -19.11
C TRP A 101 11.73 0.09 -18.79
N THR A 102 12.57 -0.32 -17.83
CA THR A 102 13.78 0.40 -17.45
C THR A 102 14.86 0.40 -18.52
N LYS A 103 14.75 -0.35 -19.63
CA LYS A 103 15.76 -0.31 -20.72
C LYS A 103 15.50 0.80 -21.74
N LYS A 104 14.27 1.33 -21.82
CA LYS A 104 13.88 2.32 -22.83
C LYS A 104 13.74 3.70 -22.21
N GLU A 105 14.48 4.66 -22.73
CA GLU A 105 14.45 6.06 -22.25
C GLU A 105 13.04 6.66 -22.31
N GLN A 106 12.29 6.39 -23.38
CA GLN A 106 10.89 6.82 -23.51
C GLN A 106 9.99 6.26 -22.38
N ALA A 107 10.18 4.99 -22.00
CA ALA A 107 9.39 4.38 -20.93
C ALA A 107 9.77 4.93 -19.55
N ARG A 108 11.06 5.19 -19.32
CA ARG A 108 11.55 5.89 -18.13
C ARG A 108 10.92 7.29 -18.00
N GLY A 109 10.94 8.06 -19.09
CA GLY A 109 10.30 9.38 -19.15
C GLY A 109 8.81 9.31 -18.89
N ALA A 110 8.11 8.32 -19.45
CA ALA A 110 6.68 8.13 -19.24
C ALA A 110 6.33 7.80 -17.77
N VAL A 111 7.13 6.96 -17.09
CA VAL A 111 6.95 6.68 -15.65
C VAL A 111 7.16 7.96 -14.83
N ARG A 112 8.24 8.70 -15.09
CA ARG A 112 8.52 9.96 -14.39
C ARG A 112 7.40 10.98 -14.59
N GLN A 113 6.92 11.14 -15.81
CA GLN A 113 5.82 12.04 -16.13
C GLN A 113 4.52 11.65 -15.39
N VAL A 114 4.17 10.37 -15.32
CA VAL A 114 2.99 9.92 -14.56
C VAL A 114 3.11 10.26 -13.08
N ILE A 115 4.30 10.03 -12.49
CA ILE A 115 4.56 10.40 -11.09
C ILE A 115 4.35 11.89 -10.89
N GLU A 116 5.00 12.73 -11.68
CA GLU A 116 4.90 14.19 -11.56
C GLU A 116 3.46 14.68 -11.72
N VAL A 117 2.74 14.21 -12.75
CA VAL A 117 1.34 14.63 -13.01
C VAL A 117 0.38 14.18 -11.91
N MET A 118 0.49 12.95 -11.42
CA MET A 118 -0.42 12.44 -10.38
C MET A 118 -0.14 13.04 -9.02
N LEU A 119 1.13 13.32 -8.70
CA LEU A 119 1.47 14.01 -7.47
C LEU A 119 1.01 15.48 -7.52
N ASP A 120 1.18 16.17 -8.65
CA ASP A 120 0.76 17.58 -8.80
C ASP A 120 -0.76 17.75 -8.64
N GLN A 121 -1.53 16.80 -9.17
CA GLN A 121 -3.00 16.82 -9.05
C GLN A 121 -3.51 16.34 -7.69
N GLY A 122 -2.70 15.53 -7.00
CA GLY A 122 -3.16 14.71 -5.87
C GLY A 122 -2.65 15.17 -4.51
N LEU A 123 -1.45 15.74 -4.43
CA LEU A 123 -0.86 16.13 -3.16
C LEU A 123 -1.51 17.41 -2.60
N PRO A 124 -1.59 17.56 -1.27
CA PRO A 124 -2.12 18.75 -0.63
C PRO A 124 -1.14 19.95 -0.73
N ASP A 125 -1.65 21.15 -0.45
CA ASP A 125 -0.87 22.40 -0.50
C ASP A 125 0.29 22.46 0.50
N ALA A 126 0.35 21.53 1.45
CA ALA A 126 1.45 21.37 2.40
C ALA A 126 2.81 21.04 1.72
N TYR A 127 2.79 20.62 0.45
CA TYR A 127 3.98 20.31 -0.34
C TYR A 127 4.42 21.54 -1.13
N ASP A 128 5.50 22.20 -0.67
CA ASP A 128 6.14 23.26 -1.46
C ASP A 128 6.85 22.69 -2.70
N GLU A 129 7.26 23.58 -3.62
CA GLU A 129 7.89 23.20 -4.89
C GLU A 129 9.15 22.34 -4.70
N GLU A 130 9.99 22.68 -3.74
CA GLU A 130 11.20 21.92 -3.43
C GLU A 130 10.87 20.51 -2.92
N THR A 131 9.94 20.42 -1.97
CA THR A 131 9.49 19.16 -1.40
C THR A 131 8.81 18.29 -2.44
N PHE A 132 7.96 18.88 -3.29
CA PHE A 132 7.30 18.21 -4.39
C PHE A 132 8.29 17.51 -5.31
N TYR A 133 9.30 18.23 -5.84
CA TYR A 133 10.28 17.63 -6.74
C TYR A 133 11.14 16.58 -6.04
N ARG A 134 11.52 16.81 -4.78
CA ARG A 134 12.23 15.83 -3.96
C ARG A 134 11.41 14.55 -3.77
N LYS A 135 10.09 14.66 -3.56
CA LYS A 135 9.18 13.50 -3.47
C LYS A 135 9.08 12.77 -4.80
N CYS A 136 8.93 13.51 -5.91
CA CYS A 136 8.91 12.91 -7.25
C CYS A 136 10.19 12.10 -7.53
N ASP A 137 11.36 12.66 -7.23
CA ASP A 137 12.65 11.97 -7.43
C ASP A 137 12.80 10.74 -6.53
N GLY A 138 12.41 10.86 -5.25
CA GLY A 138 12.44 9.74 -4.31
C GLY A 138 11.53 8.60 -4.77
N LEU A 139 10.32 8.93 -5.21
CA LEU A 139 9.34 7.97 -5.68
C LEU A 139 9.79 7.30 -6.99
N TYR A 140 10.28 8.10 -7.93
CA TYR A 140 10.82 7.58 -9.19
C TYR A 140 11.99 6.63 -8.96
N ARG A 141 12.93 6.97 -8.06
CA ARG A 141 14.05 6.10 -7.71
C ARG A 141 13.54 4.78 -7.13
N HIS A 142 12.63 4.85 -6.18
CA HIS A 142 12.04 3.65 -5.60
C HIS A 142 11.35 2.77 -6.64
N VAL A 143 10.50 3.37 -7.50
CA VAL A 143 9.82 2.63 -8.57
C VAL A 143 10.83 2.02 -9.55
N PHE A 144 11.86 2.77 -9.91
CA PHE A 144 12.91 2.29 -10.80
C PHE A 144 13.65 1.10 -10.19
N ASP A 145 13.95 1.09 -8.90
CA ASP A 145 14.68 0.00 -8.25
C ASP A 145 13.79 -1.20 -7.93
N ALA A 146 12.58 -0.95 -7.42
CA ALA A 146 11.66 -1.98 -6.97
C ALA A 146 10.97 -2.74 -8.11
N TYR A 147 10.76 -2.12 -9.27
CA TYR A 147 9.96 -2.69 -10.37
C TYR A 147 10.75 -2.90 -11.66
N GLN A 148 12.07 -3.11 -11.59
CA GLN A 148 12.90 -3.39 -12.79
C GLN A 148 12.43 -4.63 -13.56
N GLY A 149 11.97 -5.65 -12.83
CA GLY A 149 11.54 -6.94 -13.38
C GLY A 149 10.12 -6.96 -13.96
N GLY A 150 9.33 -5.89 -13.77
CA GLY A 150 7.92 -5.85 -14.17
C GLY A 150 7.00 -5.43 -13.01
N PRO A 151 5.68 -5.61 -13.17
CA PRO A 151 4.68 -4.98 -12.30
C PRO A 151 4.60 -5.60 -10.90
N GLN A 152 5.10 -6.82 -10.71
CA GLN A 152 5.17 -7.45 -9.38
C GLN A 152 6.32 -6.90 -8.52
N GLY A 153 7.40 -6.45 -9.15
CA GLY A 153 8.58 -5.91 -8.48
C GLY A 153 9.18 -6.81 -7.40
N ILE A 154 9.86 -6.20 -6.43
CA ILE A 154 10.43 -6.88 -5.24
C ILE A 154 9.37 -7.38 -4.24
N TYR A 155 8.08 -7.12 -4.51
CA TYR A 155 6.95 -7.38 -3.62
C TYR A 155 6.23 -8.71 -3.93
N GLU A 156 6.68 -9.46 -4.94
CA GLU A 156 6.10 -10.77 -5.33
C GLU A 156 6.19 -11.85 -4.23
N ALA A 157 6.98 -11.61 -3.17
CA ALA A 157 7.21 -12.54 -2.06
C ALA A 157 6.73 -12.03 -0.68
N ALA A 158 6.00 -10.91 -0.63
CA ALA A 158 5.41 -10.36 0.60
C ALA A 158 3.96 -10.83 0.81
#